data_AF-A0A7M5X8Q7-F1
#
_entry.id   AF-A0A7M5X8Q7-F1
#
_cell.length_a   1.000
_cell.length_b   1.000
_cell.length_c   1.000
_cell.angle_alpha   90.00
_cell.angle_beta   90.00
_cell.angle_gamma   90.00
#
_symmetry.space_group_name_H-M   'P 1'
#
loop_
_entity.id
_entity.type
_entity.pdbx_description
1 polymer ?
#
loop_
_entity_poly.entity_id
_entity_poly.type
_entity_poly.pdbx_seq_one_letter_code
_entity_poly.pdbx_strand_id
1 'polypeptide(L)'
;NEYAPPMPGLPPIPDAVNNRFDRFCERIYFQNNVYHSYAYRFKRNSNSYMVSYSNDNQIKYGTVLYYAYVEDSDDVWMVMSELKPTARNLFTRDMKDCIESDKINTYLERNQLGYCFTHVTDSNDLVVHRAKFLISRVVMIPDDAGGYVSYILNCYQHD
;
A
#
# COMPACT_ATOMS: atom_id res chain seq x y z
N ASN A 1 -10.00 -22.82 -8.20
CA ASN A 1 -9.93 -21.37 -7.87
C ASN A 1 -10.24 -21.23 -6.40
N GLU A 2 -9.21 -21.51 -5.62
CA GLU A 2 -9.29 -21.83 -4.20
C GLU A 2 -9.44 -20.55 -3.36
N TYR A 3 -10.39 -20.59 -2.44
CA TYR A 3 -10.37 -19.78 -1.23
C TYR A 3 -8.96 -19.85 -0.65
N ALA A 4 -8.25 -18.72 -0.59
CA ALA A 4 -7.08 -18.66 0.26
C ALA A 4 -7.60 -18.66 1.70
N PRO A 5 -7.35 -19.69 2.52
CA PRO A 5 -7.67 -19.63 3.94
C PRO A 5 -6.97 -18.40 4.55
N PRO A 6 -7.48 -17.83 5.66
CA PRO A 6 -6.78 -16.75 6.35
C PRO A 6 -5.36 -17.21 6.67
N MET A 7 -4.38 -16.62 5.97
CA MET A 7 -2.98 -17.00 6.14
C MET A 7 -2.51 -16.62 7.55
N PRO A 8 -1.70 -17.47 8.21
CA PRO A 8 -1.16 -17.16 9.54
C PRO A 8 -0.47 -15.79 9.56
N GLY A 9 -0.90 -14.91 10.48
CA GLY A 9 -0.31 -13.58 10.67
C GLY A 9 -0.99 -12.43 9.93
N LEU A 10 -2.03 -12.68 9.14
CA LEU A 10 -2.94 -11.63 8.68
C LEU A 10 -4.14 -11.49 9.62
N PRO A 11 -4.70 -10.28 9.82
CA PRO A 11 -5.94 -10.13 10.56
C PRO A 11 -7.06 -10.89 9.82
N PRO A 12 -7.97 -11.56 10.54
CA PRO A 12 -9.13 -12.19 9.93
C PRO A 12 -9.95 -11.12 9.20
N ILE A 13 -10.57 -11.51 8.09
CA ILE A 13 -11.51 -10.64 7.38
C ILE A 13 -12.67 -10.37 8.34
N PRO A 14 -12.97 -9.10 8.69
CA PRO A 14 -14.08 -8.82 9.60
C PRO A 14 -15.40 -9.34 9.04
N ASP A 15 -16.30 -9.88 9.88
CA ASP A 15 -17.56 -10.46 9.41
C ASP A 15 -18.40 -9.47 8.58
N ALA A 16 -18.36 -8.18 8.92
CA ALA A 16 -19.02 -7.12 8.16
C ALA A 16 -18.49 -6.97 6.72
N VAL A 17 -17.24 -7.35 6.48
CA VAL A 17 -16.59 -7.41 5.17
C VAL A 17 -16.87 -8.76 4.52
N ASN A 18 -16.74 -9.86 5.26
CA ASN A 18 -16.95 -11.22 4.75
C ASN A 18 -18.38 -11.44 4.23
N ASN A 19 -19.39 -10.89 4.92
CA ASN A 19 -20.79 -11.01 4.50
C ASN A 19 -21.16 -10.11 3.30
N ARG A 20 -20.22 -9.27 2.84
CA ARG A 20 -20.44 -8.29 1.76
C ARG A 20 -19.76 -8.69 0.45
N PHE A 21 -18.81 -9.63 0.49
CA PHE A 21 -17.97 -9.99 -0.64
C PHE A 21 -17.92 -11.51 -0.82
N ASP A 22 -18.11 -11.95 -2.05
CA ASP A 22 -18.27 -13.36 -2.39
C ASP A 22 -16.94 -14.06 -2.64
N ARG A 23 -15.93 -13.28 -3.04
CA ARG A 23 -14.61 -13.81 -3.42
C ARG A 23 -13.48 -12.88 -3.00
N PHE A 24 -12.36 -13.48 -2.58
CA PHE A 24 -11.12 -12.79 -2.25
C PHE A 24 -9.99 -13.22 -3.17
N CYS A 25 -9.06 -12.32 -3.48
CA CYS A 25 -7.85 -12.62 -4.22
C CYS A 25 -6.64 -11.86 -3.70
N GLU A 26 -5.46 -12.38 -4.06
CA GLU A 26 -4.19 -11.86 -3.57
C GLU A 26 -3.55 -10.84 -4.53
N ARG A 27 -4.06 -10.73 -5.75
CA ARG A 27 -3.55 -9.83 -6.79
C ARG A 27 -4.63 -9.39 -7.77
N ILE A 28 -4.46 -8.20 -8.32
CA ILE A 28 -5.33 -7.67 -9.37
C ILE A 28 -4.51 -7.06 -10.52
N TYR A 29 -5.09 -7.05 -11.70
CA TYR A 29 -4.58 -6.34 -12.86
C TYR A 29 -5.42 -5.07 -13.06
N PHE A 30 -4.80 -3.90 -12.97
CA PHE A 30 -5.48 -2.62 -13.09
C PHE A 30 -4.55 -1.59 -13.74
N GLN A 31 -5.05 -0.80 -14.67
CA GLN A 31 -4.27 0.25 -15.36
C GLN A 31 -2.88 -0.24 -15.87
N ASN A 32 -2.84 -1.40 -16.53
CA ASN A 32 -1.61 -2.05 -17.02
C ASN A 32 -0.57 -2.36 -15.94
N ASN A 33 -0.97 -2.40 -14.67
CA ASN A 33 -0.13 -2.72 -13.54
C ASN A 33 -0.69 -3.95 -12.81
N VAL A 34 0.22 -4.72 -12.22
CA VAL A 34 -0.13 -5.79 -11.27
C VAL A 34 0.02 -5.24 -9.86
N TYR A 35 -1.05 -5.34 -9.08
CA TYR A 35 -1.04 -4.99 -7.68
C TYR A 35 -1.16 -6.25 -6.85
N HIS A 36 -0.33 -6.32 -5.82
CA HIS A 36 -0.32 -7.43 -4.90
C HIS A 36 -0.95 -6.99 -3.58
N SER A 37 -1.45 -7.96 -2.85
CA SER A 37 -1.86 -7.79 -1.46
C SER A 37 -0.75 -8.28 -0.55
N TYR A 38 -0.83 -7.94 0.73
CA TYR A 38 0.14 -8.35 1.74
C TYR A 38 0.23 -9.87 1.84
N ALA A 39 -0.89 -10.57 1.63
CA ALA A 39 -0.96 -12.01 1.46
C ALA A 39 0.04 -12.56 0.42
N TYR A 40 0.22 -11.87 -0.71
CA TYR A 40 1.13 -12.30 -1.77
C TYR A 40 2.61 -12.15 -1.40
N ARG A 41 2.96 -11.25 -0.47
CA ARG A 41 4.35 -11.05 0.02
C ARG A 41 4.97 -12.37 0.46
N PHE A 42 4.21 -13.15 1.23
CA PHE A 42 4.69 -14.41 1.81
C PHE A 42 4.97 -15.50 0.77
N LYS A 43 4.34 -15.42 -0.41
CA LYS A 43 4.51 -16.43 -1.46
C LYS A 43 5.68 -16.14 -2.40
N ARG A 44 5.96 -14.87 -2.68
CA ARG A 44 6.86 -14.48 -3.79
C ARG A 44 7.78 -13.28 -3.49
N ASN A 45 7.95 -12.90 -2.22
CA ASN A 45 8.74 -11.71 -1.82
C ASN A 45 8.30 -10.43 -2.53
N SER A 46 7.00 -10.29 -2.79
CA SER A 46 6.49 -9.07 -3.39
C SER A 46 6.47 -7.92 -2.39
N ASN A 47 6.97 -6.76 -2.82
CA ASN A 47 6.95 -5.50 -2.07
C ASN A 47 5.89 -4.51 -2.60
N SER A 48 4.83 -4.99 -3.25
CA SER A 48 3.80 -4.14 -3.89
C SER A 48 2.42 -4.28 -3.26
N TYR A 49 2.36 -4.28 -1.93
CA TYR A 49 1.14 -4.36 -1.13
C TYR A 49 0.76 -3.04 -0.46
N MET A 50 1.63 -2.02 -0.53
CA MET A 50 1.30 -0.67 -0.10
C MET A 50 0.93 0.18 -1.31
N VAL A 51 -0.14 0.95 -1.18
CA VAL A 51 -0.70 1.75 -2.27
C VAL A 51 -1.03 3.16 -1.79
N SER A 52 -1.06 4.08 -2.75
CA SER A 52 -1.76 5.35 -2.61
C SER A 52 -3.13 5.25 -3.28
N TYR A 53 -4.13 5.89 -2.69
CA TYR A 53 -5.50 5.91 -3.19
C TYR A 53 -6.17 7.25 -2.92
N SER A 54 -7.19 7.57 -3.72
CA SER A 54 -8.00 8.77 -3.52
C SER A 54 -9.18 8.47 -2.61
N ASN A 55 -9.37 9.28 -1.58
CA ASN A 55 -10.57 9.26 -0.74
C ASN A 55 -10.98 10.71 -0.45
N ASP A 56 -12.21 11.09 -0.80
CA ASP A 56 -12.71 12.47 -0.67
C ASP A 56 -11.77 13.55 -1.23
N ASN A 57 -11.20 13.29 -2.42
CA ASN A 57 -10.20 14.14 -3.10
C ASN A 57 -8.88 14.32 -2.34
N GLN A 58 -8.61 13.50 -1.34
CA GLN A 58 -7.33 13.45 -0.63
C GLN A 58 -6.57 12.18 -1.00
N ILE A 59 -5.25 12.32 -1.18
CA ILE A 59 -4.36 11.17 -1.33
C ILE A 59 -4.14 10.56 0.04
N LYS A 60 -4.46 9.28 0.15
CA LYS A 60 -4.24 8.46 1.33
C LYS A 60 -3.33 7.29 1.01
N TYR A 61 -2.85 6.62 2.06
CA TYR A 61 -1.95 5.48 1.95
C TYR A 61 -2.49 4.32 2.77
N GLY A 62 -2.18 3.10 2.35
CA GLY A 62 -2.57 1.92 3.10
C GLY A 62 -1.89 0.66 2.63
N THR A 63 -1.89 -0.33 3.51
CA THR A 63 -1.45 -1.70 3.23
C THR A 63 -2.66 -2.52 2.80
N VAL A 64 -2.70 -2.93 1.53
CA VAL A 64 -3.74 -3.82 1.02
C VAL A 64 -3.53 -5.21 1.59
N LEU A 65 -4.47 -5.68 2.39
CA LEU A 65 -4.44 -7.01 2.99
C LEU A 65 -4.97 -8.06 2.02
N TYR A 66 -6.08 -7.72 1.34
CA TYR A 66 -6.76 -8.55 0.35
C TYR A 66 -7.50 -7.69 -0.66
N TYR A 67 -7.74 -8.23 -1.86
CA TYR A 67 -8.76 -7.71 -2.77
C TYR A 67 -10.01 -8.57 -2.65
N ALA A 68 -11.18 -7.94 -2.81
CA ALA A 68 -12.48 -8.57 -2.65
C ALA A 68 -13.39 -8.23 -3.84
N TYR A 69 -14.28 -9.16 -4.22
CA TYR A 69 -15.25 -8.99 -5.29
C TYR A 69 -16.67 -9.15 -4.75
N VAL A 70 -17.60 -8.44 -5.35
CA VAL A 70 -19.04 -8.70 -5.21
C VAL A 70 -19.50 -9.42 -6.48
N GLU A 71 -20.17 -10.57 -6.35
CA GLU A 71 -20.82 -11.29 -7.43
C GLU A 71 -21.76 -10.35 -8.19
N ASP A 72 -21.88 -10.58 -9.51
CA ASP A 72 -22.65 -9.74 -10.44
C ASP A 72 -22.20 -8.27 -10.54
N SER A 73 -20.99 -7.95 -10.07
CA SER A 73 -20.34 -6.66 -10.31
C SER A 73 -18.93 -6.83 -10.87
N ASP A 74 -18.54 -5.92 -11.77
CA ASP A 74 -17.14 -5.76 -12.18
C ASP A 74 -16.32 -4.95 -11.16
N ASP A 75 -16.90 -4.64 -9.98
CA ASP A 75 -16.28 -3.82 -8.96
C ASP A 75 -15.34 -4.65 -8.08
N VAL A 76 -14.08 -4.25 -8.08
CA VAL A 76 -13.06 -4.78 -7.17
C VAL A 76 -12.91 -3.84 -5.98
N TRP A 77 -12.80 -4.42 -4.79
CA TRP A 77 -12.60 -3.72 -3.54
C TRP A 77 -11.25 -4.07 -2.92
N MET A 78 -10.70 -3.13 -2.17
CA MET A 78 -9.46 -3.26 -1.41
C MET A 78 -9.82 -3.27 0.06
N VAL A 79 -9.45 -4.34 0.75
CA VAL A 79 -9.49 -4.43 2.22
C VAL A 79 -8.10 -4.10 2.72
N MET A 80 -7.97 -3.03 3.50
CA MET A 80 -6.67 -2.45 3.80
C MET A 80 -6.55 -1.95 5.24
N SER A 81 -5.33 -1.96 5.78
CA SER A 81 -4.98 -1.17 6.97
C SER A 81 -4.60 0.24 6.53
N GLU A 82 -5.22 1.27 7.09
CA GLU A 82 -4.90 2.66 6.76
C GLU A 82 -3.55 3.08 7.37
N LEU A 83 -2.73 3.78 6.59
CA LEU A 83 -1.50 4.39 7.07
C LEU A 83 -1.76 5.88 7.35
N LYS A 84 -1.62 6.30 8.62
CA LYS A 84 -1.89 7.67 9.05
C LYS A 84 -0.66 8.55 8.83
N PRO A 85 -0.78 9.64 8.04
CA PRO A 85 0.28 10.63 7.92
C PRO A 85 0.60 11.23 9.29
N THR A 86 1.88 11.47 9.56
CA THR A 86 2.33 12.20 10.74
C THR A 86 2.85 13.59 10.36
N ALA A 87 3.05 14.45 11.35
CA ALA A 87 3.69 15.75 11.16
C ALA A 87 5.22 15.67 10.95
N ARG A 88 5.82 14.47 10.93
CA ARG A 88 7.26 14.31 10.68
C ARG A 88 7.54 14.58 9.20
N ASN A 89 8.34 15.61 8.96
CA ASN A 89 8.82 15.91 7.62
C ASN A 89 10.18 15.27 7.37
N LEU A 90 10.40 14.83 6.13
CA LEU A 90 11.65 14.20 5.67
C LEU A 90 12.87 15.15 5.63
N PHE A 91 12.79 16.34 6.25
CA PHE A 91 13.88 17.32 6.27
C PHE A 91 14.90 17.07 7.38
N THR A 92 14.70 16.05 8.22
CA THR A 92 15.74 15.66 9.18
C THR A 92 16.77 14.77 8.50
N ARG A 93 18.03 15.01 8.85
CA ARG A 93 19.27 14.57 8.22
C ARG A 93 19.44 13.04 8.16
N ASP A 94 18.50 12.30 8.75
CA ASP A 94 18.65 10.94 9.24
C ASP A 94 18.42 9.87 8.15
N MET A 95 17.84 10.24 7.00
CA MET A 95 17.60 9.31 5.88
C MET A 95 18.74 9.26 4.85
N LYS A 96 19.75 10.14 4.94
CA LYS A 96 20.87 10.17 4.00
C LYS A 96 21.65 8.85 4.00
N ASP A 97 21.68 8.17 5.14
CA ASP A 97 22.41 6.93 5.34
C ASP A 97 21.56 5.68 5.03
N CYS A 98 20.23 5.82 4.91
CA CYS A 98 19.32 4.69 4.73
C CYS A 98 19.03 4.35 3.27
N ILE A 99 19.31 5.26 2.31
CA ILE A 99 18.92 5.03 0.93
C ILE A 99 19.96 5.56 -0.06
N GLU A 100 20.81 4.66 -0.53
CA GLU A 100 21.75 4.88 -1.63
C GLU A 100 21.01 4.92 -2.98
N SER A 101 20.34 6.03 -3.30
CA SER A 101 19.71 6.20 -4.61
C SER A 101 19.97 7.59 -5.18
N ASP A 102 20.60 7.64 -6.37
CA ASP A 102 20.80 8.86 -7.16
C ASP A 102 19.48 9.62 -7.40
N LYS A 103 18.35 8.90 -7.43
CA LYS A 103 17.01 9.51 -7.50
C LYS A 103 16.73 10.38 -6.27
N ILE A 104 17.00 9.89 -5.06
CA ILE A 104 16.73 10.63 -3.83
C ILE A 104 17.65 11.85 -3.70
N ASN A 105 18.91 11.73 -4.09
CA ASN A 105 19.83 12.88 -4.18
C ASN A 105 19.30 13.95 -5.12
N THR A 106 18.72 13.57 -6.26
CA THR A 106 18.07 14.52 -7.18
C THR A 106 16.87 15.23 -6.54
N TYR A 107 16.04 14.53 -5.76
CA TYR A 107 14.90 15.14 -5.05
C TYR A 107 15.34 16.00 -3.85
N LEU A 108 16.44 15.63 -3.18
CA LEU A 108 17.11 16.42 -2.14
C LEU A 108 17.57 17.77 -2.70
N GLU A 109 18.36 17.75 -3.78
CA GLU A 109 18.90 18.94 -4.43
C GLU A 109 17.80 19.88 -4.93
N ARG A 110 16.65 19.32 -5.34
CA ARG A 110 15.48 20.07 -5.80
C ARG A 110 14.56 20.54 -4.67
N ASN A 111 14.86 20.23 -3.42
CA ASN A 111 13.99 20.50 -2.26
C ASN A 111 12.57 19.91 -2.42
N GLN A 112 12.46 18.76 -3.08
CA GLN A 112 11.19 18.11 -3.45
C GLN A 112 10.83 16.92 -2.56
N LEU A 113 11.71 16.52 -1.63
CA LEU A 113 11.48 15.35 -0.78
C LEU A 113 10.19 15.43 0.04
N GLY A 114 9.88 16.59 0.64
CA GLY A 114 8.67 16.77 1.44
C GLY A 114 7.36 16.56 0.67
N TYR A 115 7.41 16.61 -0.67
CA TYR A 115 6.26 16.32 -1.54
C TYR A 115 6.22 14.86 -2.03
N CYS A 116 7.38 14.21 -2.06
CA CYS A 116 7.51 12.85 -2.61
C CYS A 116 7.55 11.76 -1.53
N PHE A 117 7.72 12.17 -0.27
CA PHE A 117 7.76 11.28 0.88
C PHE A 117 6.82 11.78 1.96
N THR A 118 6.03 10.86 2.51
CA THR A 118 5.12 11.15 3.63
C THR A 118 5.47 10.20 4.77
N HIS A 119 5.78 10.72 5.95
CA HIS A 119 5.92 9.87 7.12
C HIS A 119 4.54 9.34 7.50
N VAL A 120 4.44 8.05 7.73
CA VAL A 120 3.22 7.38 8.12
C VAL A 120 3.45 6.40 9.26
N THR A 121 2.39 6.13 10.01
CA THR A 121 2.32 5.04 10.98
C THR A 121 1.12 4.16 10.70
N ASP A 122 1.21 2.88 11.05
CA ASP A 122 0.05 2.01 10.97
C ASP A 122 -1.02 2.51 11.95
N SER A 123 -2.25 2.68 11.46
CA SER A 123 -3.38 3.02 12.31
C SER A 123 -3.99 1.79 12.99
N ASN A 124 -3.73 0.61 12.44
CA ASN A 124 -4.49 -0.63 12.67
C ASN A 124 -5.99 -0.52 12.34
N ASP A 125 -6.44 0.58 11.71
CA ASP A 125 -7.82 0.75 11.29
C ASP A 125 -8.04 0.01 9.97
N LEU A 126 -8.98 -0.92 9.97
CA LEU A 126 -9.41 -1.63 8.77
C LEU A 126 -10.42 -0.79 8.00
N VAL A 127 -10.08 -0.47 6.76
CA VAL A 127 -10.93 0.27 5.83
C VAL A 127 -11.15 -0.50 4.54
N VAL A 128 -12.25 -0.17 3.85
CA VAL A 128 -12.65 -0.83 2.61
C VAL A 128 -12.96 0.23 1.55
N HIS A 129 -12.22 0.19 0.44
CA HIS A 129 -12.36 1.14 -0.67
C HIS A 129 -12.47 0.42 -2.01
N ARG A 130 -13.15 1.02 -2.98
CA ARG A 130 -13.17 0.50 -4.35
C ARG A 130 -11.79 0.65 -4.97
N ALA A 131 -11.29 -0.40 -5.63
CA ALA A 131 -9.99 -0.41 -6.30
C ALA A 131 -9.90 0.60 -7.45
N LYS A 132 -11.03 1.07 -8.00
CA LYS A 132 -11.04 2.15 -9.00
C LYS A 132 -10.42 3.46 -8.49
N PHE A 133 -10.32 3.65 -7.18
CA PHE A 133 -9.69 4.82 -6.55
C PHE A 133 -8.21 4.63 -6.27
N LEU A 134 -7.66 3.48 -6.61
CA LEU A 134 -6.23 3.22 -6.53
C LEU A 134 -5.49 4.15 -7.51
N ILE A 135 -4.40 4.76 -7.03
CA ILE A 135 -3.57 5.66 -7.82
C ILE A 135 -2.27 4.97 -8.21
N SER A 136 -1.50 4.51 -7.22
CA SER A 136 -0.17 3.93 -7.46
C SER A 136 0.28 3.02 -6.33
N ARG A 137 1.34 2.25 -6.60
CA ARG A 137 2.09 1.53 -5.56
C ARG A 137 2.99 2.53 -4.83
N VAL A 138 3.27 2.26 -3.57
CA VAL A 138 4.25 3.02 -2.80
C VAL A 138 5.25 2.10 -2.12
N VAL A 139 6.49 2.56 -2.00
CA VAL A 139 7.54 1.93 -1.20
C VAL A 139 7.52 2.54 0.18
N MET A 140 7.66 1.71 1.21
CA MET A 140 7.93 2.18 2.56
C MET A 140 9.40 1.99 2.89
N ILE A 141 10.04 3.05 3.36
CA ILE A 141 11.32 2.97 4.05
C ILE A 141 11.01 2.95 5.55
N PRO A 142 11.33 1.87 6.27
CA PRO A 142 11.05 1.77 7.69
C PRO A 142 11.87 2.79 8.50
N ASP A 143 11.28 3.27 9.59
CA ASP A 143 11.89 4.09 10.65
C ASP A 143 11.45 3.52 12.02
N ASP A 144 12.12 3.87 13.10
CA ASP A 144 11.84 3.40 14.46
C ASP A 144 10.39 3.71 14.91
N ALA A 145 9.77 4.74 14.33
CA ALA A 145 8.41 5.18 14.66
C ALA A 145 7.37 4.87 13.56
N GLY A 146 7.70 4.07 12.56
CA GLY A 146 6.84 3.78 11.41
C GLY A 146 7.63 3.71 10.12
N GLY A 147 7.49 4.73 9.27
CA GLY A 147 8.31 4.86 8.07
C GLY A 147 7.82 5.90 7.09
N TYR A 148 8.54 6.04 6.00
CA TYR A 148 8.23 6.99 4.94
C TYR A 148 7.74 6.26 3.69
N VAL A 149 6.54 6.62 3.24
CA VAL A 149 6.00 6.11 1.98
C VAL A 149 6.35 7.02 0.81
N SER A 150 6.65 6.43 -0.33
CA SER A 150 6.98 7.17 -1.55
C SER A 150 6.53 6.44 -2.81
N TYR A 151 5.93 7.20 -3.74
CA TYR A 151 5.49 6.70 -5.05
C TYR A 151 6.58 6.79 -6.14
N ILE A 152 7.67 7.52 -5.89
CA ILE A 152 8.75 7.76 -6.88
C ILE A 152 9.84 6.68 -6.85
N LEU A 153 9.87 5.89 -5.78
CA LEU A 153 10.76 4.75 -5.67
C LEU A 153 10.15 3.60 -6.48
N ASN A 154 10.74 3.33 -7.64
CA ASN A 154 10.37 2.16 -8.42
C ASN A 154 10.73 0.92 -7.58
N CYS A 155 9.72 0.17 -7.12
CA CYS A 155 9.97 -1.19 -6.70
C CYS A 155 10.51 -1.94 -7.92
N TYR A 156 11.72 -2.51 -7.81
CA TYR A 156 12.15 -3.54 -8.74
C TYR A 156 11.08 -4.66 -8.73
N GLN A 157 10.51 -4.95 -9.91
CA GLN A 157 9.60 -6.06 -10.09
C GLN A 157 10.42 -7.28 -10.51
N HIS A 158 10.40 -8.32 -9.68
CA HIS A 158 10.43 -9.67 -10.23
C HIS A 158 9.00 -10.01 -10.62
N ASP A 159 8.62 -9.70 -11.85
CA ASP A 159 7.56 -10.35 -12.63
C ASP A 159 7.69 -9.89 -14.09
#